data_AF-A0A453RGY6-F1
#
_entry.id   AF-A0A453RGY6-F1
#
_cell.length_a   1.000
_cell.length_b   1.000
_cell.length_c   1.000
_cell.angle_alpha   90.00
_cell.angle_beta   90.00
_cell.angle_gamma   90.00
#
_symmetry.space_group_name_H-M   'P 1'
#
loop_
_entity.id
_entity.type
_entity.pdbx_description
1 polymer ?
#
loop_
_entity_poly.entity_id
_entity_poly.type
_entity_poly.pdbx_seq_one_letter_code
_entity_poly.pdbx_strand_id
1 'polypeptide(L)'
;MENNIDGMFGTPEHNSHPKVHSLMCSKLKMMLDKVTSILPSIEAAQPGCKAGIEELCNLYSIVDKGKLIIQNCIECSSLYLAITGEATAMRCERIRNSMRRSLFLIQNMVPSMLADQASLLNLIDHSIA
;
A
#
# COMPACT_ATOMS: atom_id res chain seq x y z
N MET A 1 5.64 -39.33 19.46
CA MET A 1 5.13 -39.16 18.08
C MET A 1 3.88 -38.30 18.19
N GLU A 2 4.05 -37.00 17.96
CA GLU A 2 3.58 -36.24 16.77
C GLU A 2 2.25 -35.55 17.10
N ASN A 3 2.24 -34.25 17.48
CA ASN A 3 2.12 -33.06 16.60
C ASN A 3 1.10 -33.29 15.46
N ASN A 4 -0.05 -32.61 15.42
CA ASN A 4 -0.19 -31.38 14.62
C ASN A 4 -1.58 -30.71 14.77
N ILE A 5 -1.58 -29.36 14.93
CA ILE A 5 -2.35 -28.27 14.25
C ILE A 5 -3.77 -28.55 13.72
N ASP A 6 -4.73 -27.62 13.77
CA ASP A 6 -4.58 -26.20 13.41
C ASP A 6 -5.72 -25.36 14.01
N GLY A 7 -5.36 -24.23 14.61
CA GLY A 7 -6.30 -23.24 15.11
C GLY A 7 -6.85 -22.41 13.96
N MET A 8 -8.05 -22.75 13.48
CA MET A 8 -8.79 -21.93 12.53
C MET A 8 -9.40 -20.72 13.26
N PHE A 9 -8.58 -19.72 13.61
CA PHE A 9 -9.07 -18.38 13.89
C PHE A 9 -9.29 -17.67 12.55
N GLY A 10 -10.45 -17.91 11.94
CA GLY A 10 -10.95 -17.02 10.91
C GLY A 10 -11.04 -15.63 11.52
N THR A 11 -10.15 -14.72 11.11
CA THR A 11 -10.31 -13.31 11.44
C THR A 11 -11.62 -12.85 10.80
N PRO A 12 -12.56 -12.28 11.56
CA PRO A 12 -13.75 -11.71 10.96
C PRO A 12 -13.29 -10.54 10.10
N GLU A 13 -13.51 -10.63 8.79
CA GLU A 13 -13.43 -9.47 7.90
C GLU A 13 -14.55 -8.51 8.29
N HIS A 14 -14.33 -7.76 9.35
CA HIS A 14 -15.22 -6.73 9.82
C HIS A 14 -15.10 -5.59 8.80
N ASN A 15 -16.10 -5.48 7.93
CA ASN A 15 -16.22 -4.46 6.89
C ASN A 15 -16.39 -3.07 7.52
N SER A 16 -15.30 -2.60 8.11
CA SER A 16 -15.27 -1.42 8.98
C SER A 16 -14.79 -0.26 8.13
N HIS A 17 -15.70 0.66 7.84
CA HIS A 17 -15.38 1.83 7.05
C HIS A 17 -14.83 2.95 7.95
N PRO A 18 -13.83 3.72 7.46
CA PRO A 18 -13.38 4.92 8.14
C PRO A 18 -14.55 5.88 8.41
N LYS A 19 -14.72 6.27 9.68
CA LYS A 19 -15.87 7.09 10.13
C LYS A 19 -15.79 8.53 9.63
N VAL A 20 -14.58 9.02 9.39
CA VAL A 20 -14.27 10.37 8.86
C VAL A 20 -13.26 10.20 7.73
N HIS A 21 -13.27 11.08 6.73
CA HIS A 21 -12.39 11.01 5.55
C HIS A 21 -12.49 9.70 4.77
N SER A 22 -13.68 9.08 4.73
CA SER A 22 -13.94 7.80 4.07
C SER A 22 -13.44 7.77 2.63
N LEU A 23 -13.74 8.80 1.83
CA LEU A 23 -13.28 8.89 0.44
C LEU A 23 -11.74 8.84 0.31
N MET A 24 -11.03 9.57 1.16
CA MET A 24 -9.58 9.64 1.12
C MET A 24 -8.94 8.31 1.50
N CYS A 25 -9.45 7.70 2.57
CA CYS A 25 -8.99 6.40 3.04
C CYS A 25 -9.32 5.30 2.03
N SER A 26 -10.48 5.34 1.39
CA SER A 26 -10.85 4.42 0.31
C SER A 26 -9.94 4.57 -0.91
N LYS A 27 -9.62 5.81 -1.33
CA LYS A 27 -8.66 6.05 -2.43
C LYS A 27 -7.28 5.50 -2.09
N LEU A 28 -6.77 5.76 -0.87
CA LEU A 28 -5.49 5.21 -0.42
C LEU A 28 -5.52 3.68 -0.35
N LYS A 29 -6.58 3.08 0.20
CA LYS A 29 -6.75 1.61 0.28
C LYS A 29 -6.70 0.98 -1.11
N MET A 30 -7.42 1.53 -2.08
CA MET A 30 -7.38 1.02 -3.46
C MET A 30 -5.97 1.05 -4.05
N MET A 31 -5.19 2.09 -3.79
CA MET A 31 -3.79 2.15 -4.22
C MET A 31 -2.93 1.10 -3.51
N LEU A 32 -3.09 0.94 -2.20
CA LEU A 32 -2.35 -0.07 -1.41
C LEU A 32 -2.66 -1.49 -1.87
N ASP A 33 -3.93 -1.79 -2.15
CA ASP A 33 -4.37 -3.10 -2.63
C ASP A 33 -3.76 -3.40 -4.01
N LYS A 34 -3.80 -2.42 -4.92
CA LYS A 34 -3.16 -2.54 -6.25
C LYS A 34 -1.65 -2.73 -6.16
N VAL A 35 -0.95 -1.96 -5.33
CA VAL A 35 0.50 -2.12 -5.16
C VAL A 35 0.84 -3.46 -4.53
N THR A 36 0.09 -3.87 -3.51
CA THR A 36 0.26 -5.20 -2.90
C THR A 36 0.10 -6.32 -3.94
N SER A 37 -0.85 -6.17 -4.87
CA SER A 37 -1.09 -7.18 -5.92
C SER A 37 0.05 -7.36 -6.92
N ILE A 38 0.89 -6.34 -7.12
CA ILE A 38 2.00 -6.37 -8.10
C ILE A 38 3.37 -6.67 -7.47
N LEU A 39 3.49 -6.62 -6.14
CA LEU A 39 4.74 -6.91 -5.43
C LEU A 39 5.34 -8.28 -5.81
N PRO A 40 4.57 -9.38 -5.91
CA PRO A 40 5.12 -10.69 -6.32
C PRO A 40 5.71 -10.67 -7.74
N SER A 41 5.12 -9.91 -8.67
CA SER A 41 5.66 -9.77 -10.02
C SER A 41 6.97 -8.98 -10.03
N ILE A 42 7.06 -7.94 -9.20
CA ILE A 42 8.30 -7.16 -9.04
C ILE A 42 9.41 -8.03 -8.43
N GLU A 43 9.08 -8.84 -7.43
CA GLU A 43 10.02 -9.81 -6.82
C GLU A 43 10.52 -10.83 -7.83
N ALA A 44 9.61 -11.41 -8.62
CA ALA A 44 9.94 -12.41 -9.63
C ALA A 44 10.87 -11.86 -10.73
N ALA A 45 10.75 -10.57 -11.04
CA ALA A 45 11.62 -9.94 -12.02
C ALA A 45 13.02 -9.62 -11.50
N GLN A 46 13.28 -9.83 -10.19
CA GLN A 46 14.55 -9.60 -9.51
C GLN A 46 15.15 -8.23 -9.86
N PRO A 47 14.91 -7.18 -9.05
CA PRO A 47 15.62 -5.91 -9.19
C PRO A 47 17.12 -6.18 -9.07
N GLY A 48 17.82 -6.33 -10.19
CA GLY A 48 19.11 -7.03 -10.29
C GLY A 48 20.29 -6.31 -9.67
N CYS A 49 20.04 -5.25 -8.88
CA CYS A 49 21.04 -4.43 -8.23
C CYS A 49 20.65 -4.15 -6.76
N LYS A 50 21.65 -3.90 -5.91
CA LYS A 50 21.44 -3.60 -4.48
C LYS A 50 20.43 -2.46 -4.27
N ALA A 51 20.53 -1.41 -5.08
CA ALA A 51 19.60 -0.27 -5.01
C ALA A 51 18.15 -0.68 -5.32
N GLY A 52 17.94 -1.61 -6.27
CA GLY A 52 16.61 -2.12 -6.59
C GLY A 52 16.01 -2.96 -5.45
N ILE A 53 16.84 -3.78 -4.79
CA ILE A 53 16.41 -4.55 -3.61
C ILE A 53 16.05 -3.60 -2.46
N GLU A 54 16.90 -2.60 -2.18
CA GLU A 54 16.64 -1.60 -1.13
C GLU A 54 15.35 -0.82 -1.42
N GLU A 55 15.10 -0.44 -2.67
CA GLU A 55 13.89 0.27 -3.05
C GLU A 55 12.64 -0.61 -2.97
N LEU A 56 12.74 -1.91 -3.29
CA LEU A 56 11.66 -2.86 -3.08
C LEU A 56 11.33 -3.02 -1.59
N CYS A 57 12.34 -3.16 -0.73
CA CYS A 57 12.14 -3.17 0.72
C CYS A 57 11.50 -1.87 1.22
N ASN A 58 11.89 -0.72 0.67
CA ASN A 58 11.29 0.56 0.97
C ASN A 58 9.80 0.59 0.56
N LEU A 59 9.45 0.07 -0.62
CA LEU A 59 8.06 -0.05 -1.08
C LEU A 59 7.21 -0.86 -0.11
N TYR A 60 7.69 -2.01 0.36
CA TYR A 60 7.03 -2.82 1.40
C TYR A 60 6.77 -2.00 2.66
N SER A 61 7.78 -1.28 3.17
CA SER A 61 7.63 -0.43 4.35
C SER A 61 6.58 0.67 4.16
N ILE A 62 6.53 1.27 2.96
CA ILE A 62 5.54 2.31 2.62
C ILE A 62 4.13 1.71 2.61
N VAL A 63 3.95 0.52 2.03
CA VAL A 63 2.66 -0.19 2.00
C VAL A 63 2.18 -0.50 3.41
N ASP A 64 3.04 -1.02 4.29
CA ASP A 64 2.67 -1.35 5.67
C ASP A 64 2.31 -0.10 6.49
N LYS A 65 3.06 0.99 6.32
CA LYS A 65 2.71 2.29 6.92
C LYS A 65 1.37 2.81 6.42
N GLY A 66 1.07 2.63 5.13
CA GLY A 66 -0.22 2.97 4.55
C GLY A 66 -1.37 2.18 5.17
N LYS A 67 -1.21 0.85 5.28
CA LYS A 67 -2.20 -0.04 5.92
C LYS A 67 -2.46 0.36 7.37
N LEU A 68 -1.40 0.70 8.12
CA LEU A 68 -1.53 1.16 9.50
C LEU A 68 -2.34 2.48 9.61
N ILE A 69 -2.14 3.43 8.69
CA ILE A 69 -2.95 4.65 8.66
C ILE A 69 -4.43 4.33 8.43
N ILE A 70 -4.74 3.43 7.49
CA ILE A 70 -6.13 3.00 7.22
C ILE A 70 -6.74 2.35 8.46
N GLN A 71 -6.02 1.43 9.10
CA GLN A 71 -6.48 0.78 10.34
C GLN A 71 -6.79 1.80 11.43
N ASN A 72 -5.90 2.79 11.61
CA ASN A 72 -6.11 3.85 12.58
C ASN A 72 -7.36 4.70 12.28
N CYS A 73 -7.66 4.93 11.01
CA CYS A 73 -8.87 5.65 10.58
C CYS A 73 -10.18 4.86 10.81
N ILE A 74 -10.07 3.54 10.96
CA ILE A 74 -11.19 2.64 11.26
C ILE A 74 -11.42 2.54 12.77
N GLU A 75 -10.34 2.33 13.52
CA GLU A 75 -10.39 2.01 14.95
C GLU A 75 -10.57 3.24 15.84
N CYS A 76 -10.04 4.40 15.44
CA CYS A 76 -10.10 5.60 16.26
C CYS A 76 -11.55 6.11 16.47
N SER A 77 -11.71 6.91 17.52
CA SER A 77 -12.95 7.63 17.78
C SER A 77 -13.17 8.74 16.74
N SER A 78 -14.44 9.03 16.40
CA SER A 78 -14.76 10.08 15.43
C SER A 78 -14.25 11.46 15.86
N LEU A 79 -14.24 11.75 17.17
CA LEU A 79 -13.68 13.00 17.71
C LEU A 79 -12.17 13.10 17.47
N TYR A 80 -11.43 12.03 17.73
CA TYR A 80 -9.99 12.00 17.47
C TYR A 80 -9.69 12.22 15.99
N LEU A 81 -10.44 11.54 15.10
CA LEU A 81 -10.28 11.68 13.65
C LEU A 81 -10.67 13.06 13.13
N ALA A 82 -11.68 13.70 13.73
CA ALA A 82 -12.04 15.08 13.39
C ALA A 82 -10.94 16.07 13.79
N ILE A 83 -10.35 15.91 14.98
CA ILE A 83 -9.25 16.76 15.46
C ILE A 83 -7.98 16.54 14.66
N THR A 84 -7.68 15.29 14.31
CA THR A 84 -6.45 14.91 13.58
C THR A 84 -6.65 14.80 12.07
N GLY A 85 -7.77 15.31 11.54
CA GLY A 85 -8.18 15.09 10.16
C GLY A 85 -7.17 15.61 9.14
N GLU A 86 -6.68 16.83 9.32
CA GLU A 86 -5.67 17.43 8.45
C GLU A 86 -4.32 16.68 8.52
N ALA A 87 -3.89 16.32 9.72
CA ALA A 87 -2.67 15.54 9.91
C ALA A 87 -2.77 14.15 9.26
N THR A 88 -3.93 13.51 9.38
CA THR A 88 -4.24 12.23 8.71
C THR A 88 -4.23 12.41 7.20
N ALA A 89 -4.79 13.51 6.70
CA ALA A 89 -4.80 13.80 5.28
C ALA A 89 -3.38 13.98 4.71
N MET A 90 -2.54 14.75 5.40
CA MET A 90 -1.13 14.88 5.03
C MET A 90 -0.39 13.54 5.06
N ARG A 91 -0.70 12.66 6.02
CA ARG A 91 -0.10 11.31 6.09
C ARG A 91 -0.48 10.45 4.90
N CYS A 92 -1.76 10.39 4.50
CA CYS A 92 -2.14 9.58 3.34
C CYS A 92 -1.51 10.13 2.04
N GLU A 93 -1.45 11.45 1.88
CA GLU A 93 -0.79 12.06 0.71
C GLU A 93 0.71 11.74 0.67
N ARG A 94 1.40 11.81 1.82
CA ARG A 94 2.81 11.39 1.91
C ARG A 94 2.99 9.92 1.50
N ILE A 95 2.12 9.02 1.96
CA ILE A 95 2.19 7.61 1.56
C ILE A 95 1.98 7.47 0.05
N ARG A 96 0.97 8.12 -0.53
CA ARG A 96 0.72 8.10 -1.98
C ARG A 96 1.95 8.55 -2.77
N ASN A 97 2.56 9.66 -2.36
CA ASN A 97 3.72 10.22 -3.05
C ASN A 97 4.95 9.31 -2.92
N SER A 98 5.17 8.73 -1.74
CA SER A 98 6.26 7.77 -1.52
C SER A 98 6.06 6.49 -2.35
N MET A 99 4.85 5.94 -2.43
CA MET A 99 4.54 4.78 -3.27
C MET A 99 4.83 5.09 -4.74
N ARG A 100 4.32 6.23 -5.25
CA ARG A 100 4.53 6.65 -6.64
C ARG A 100 6.01 6.76 -6.97
N ARG A 101 6.79 7.39 -6.09
CA ARG A 101 8.24 7.56 -6.27
C ARG A 101 8.97 6.22 -6.27
N SER A 102 8.65 5.35 -5.31
CA SER A 102 9.29 4.04 -5.17
C SER A 102 9.01 3.14 -6.38
N LEU A 103 7.75 3.08 -6.83
CA LEU A 103 7.37 2.36 -8.04
C LEU A 103 8.08 2.88 -9.29
N PHE A 104 8.19 4.21 -9.43
CA PHE A 104 8.94 4.81 -10.52
C PHE A 104 10.40 4.38 -10.52
N LEU A 105 11.06 4.40 -9.35
CA LEU A 105 12.45 3.97 -9.23
C LEU A 105 12.63 2.49 -9.57
N ILE A 106 11.76 1.61 -9.04
CA ILE A 106 11.76 0.17 -9.33
C ILE A 106 11.57 -0.08 -10.83
N GLN A 107 10.61 0.62 -11.48
CA GLN A 107 10.37 0.47 -12.91
C GLN A 107 11.63 0.77 -13.76
N ASN A 108 12.43 1.76 -13.35
CA ASN A 108 13.68 2.09 -14.05
C ASN A 108 14.83 1.11 -13.76
N MET A 109 14.70 0.23 -12.76
CA MET A 109 15.75 -0.70 -12.32
C MET A 109 15.49 -2.16 -12.72
N VAL A 110 14.32 -2.46 -13.26
CA VAL A 110 13.90 -3.81 -13.64
C VAL A 110 14.09 -4.01 -15.15
N PRO A 111 14.51 -5.20 -15.62
CA PRO A 111 14.61 -5.50 -17.05
C PRO A 111 13.31 -5.20 -17.79
N SER A 112 13.42 -4.68 -19.03
CA SER A 112 12.32 -4.15 -19.85
C SER A 112 11.12 -5.09 -20.06
N MET A 113 11.23 -6.39 -19.74
CA MET A 113 10.10 -7.33 -19.78
C MET A 113 8.99 -7.02 -18.76
N LEU A 114 9.24 -6.23 -17.71
CA LEU A 114 8.18 -5.65 -16.86
C LEU A 114 7.78 -4.21 -17.27
N ALA A 115 8.54 -3.55 -18.16
CA ALA A 115 8.22 -2.21 -18.65
C ALA A 115 6.97 -2.19 -19.55
N ASP A 116 6.60 -3.34 -20.13
CA ASP A 116 5.32 -3.52 -20.86
C ASP A 116 4.08 -3.49 -19.96
N GLN A 117 4.25 -3.37 -18.63
CA GLN A 117 3.15 -3.00 -17.76
C GLN A 117 2.85 -1.51 -17.87
N ALA A 118 2.08 -1.14 -18.90
CA ALA A 118 1.19 0.02 -18.86
C ALA A 118 0.44 0.13 -17.50
N SER A 119 0.25 -1.00 -16.80
CA SER A 119 -0.29 -1.15 -15.45
C SER A 119 0.46 -0.42 -14.32
N LEU A 120 1.78 -0.25 -14.39
CA LEU A 120 2.57 0.48 -13.37
C LEU A 120 2.37 2.00 -13.46
N LEU A 121 2.28 2.52 -14.70
CA LEU A 121 1.98 3.93 -14.98
C LEU A 121 0.49 4.26 -14.80
N ASN A 122 -0.43 3.36 -15.15
CA ASN A 122 -1.87 3.56 -14.94
C ASN A 122 -2.28 3.60 -13.45
N LEU A 123 -1.43 3.08 -12.56
CA LEU A 123 -1.55 3.23 -11.10
C LEU A 123 -1.30 4.68 -10.64
N ILE A 124 -0.61 5.48 -11.46
CA ILE A 124 -0.21 6.86 -11.21
C ILE A 124 -1.27 7.86 -11.72
N ASP A 125 -1.94 7.56 -12.84
CA ASP A 125 -2.80 8.53 -13.54
C ASP A 125 -4.28 8.62 -13.08
N HIS A 126 -4.83 7.63 -12.38
CA HIS A 126 -6.28 7.63 -12.03
C HIS A 126 -6.65 8.35 -10.72
N SER A 127 -5.86 9.33 -10.27
CA SER A 127 -6.23 10.18 -9.12
C SER A 127 -6.50 11.66 -9.47
N ILE A 128 -6.44 12.04 -10.75
CA ILE A 128 -6.89 13.35 -11.24
C ILE A 128 -8.26 13.19 -11.91
N ALA A 129 -9.27 12.93 -11.07
CA ALA A 129 -10.69 13.29 -11.25
C ALA A 129 -11.39 13.21 -9.89
#